data_AF-A0A315DFE1-F1
#
_entry.id   AF-A0A315DFE1-F1
#
_cell.length_a   1.000
_cell.length_b   1.000
_cell.length_c   1.000
_cell.angle_alpha   90.00
_cell.angle_beta   90.00
_cell.angle_gamma   90.00
#
_symmetry.space_group_name_H-M   'P 1'
#
loop_
_entity.id
_entity.type
_entity.pdbx_description
1 polymer ?
#
loop_
_entity_poly.entity_id
_entity_poly.type
_entity_poly.pdbx_seq_one_letter_code
_entity_poly.pdbx_strand_id
1 'polypeptide(L)'
;MTTVTLNPGYFSSRSAIDWGFALLALLGTVFAFTRYQHAMDVYEQSILIGSLPAVIWLGWFWRPLRTLMLVVAGLSLLAINLYQGDLARAEQVFLLKYFLSSQSAILWMSMLFFISTVFYWAGVFIRGQADAMESLGSRMAWVAVGLALIGTLVRWYESHQLGPDIGHIPVSNLYEVFVMFCWMTAAFYLYYEEQYKTRALGAFVMLVVSAAVGFLLWYTLVREAHEIQPLVPALKSWWMKVHVPANFIGYGTFALASMVAFAYLIKQQATETRWYKLAPLWLLGIVLCFEPVVFRQSANDQTSSYWMVYFGVSAFIVAGILLGRRRIAERLPSFEILDDVMYKSIAVGFAFFTIATVLGALWAAEAWGGYWSWDPKETWALIVWLNYAAWLHMRLMKGLRGTVAAWWALVGLGITTFAFLGVNMFLSGLHSYGTL
;
A
#
# COMPACT_ATOMS: atom_id res chain seq x y z
N MET A 1 3.07 35.60 -41.72
CA MET A 1 4.03 35.25 -40.65
C MET A 1 3.37 34.22 -39.76
N THR A 2 3.80 32.97 -39.84
CA THR A 2 3.41 31.89 -38.91
C THR A 2 4.22 32.07 -37.63
N THR A 3 3.58 32.55 -36.56
CA THR A 3 4.18 32.60 -35.23
C THR A 3 4.37 31.18 -34.72
N VAL A 4 5.62 30.70 -34.72
CA VAL A 4 6.01 29.44 -34.09
C VAL A 4 5.92 29.63 -32.57
N THR A 5 4.87 29.12 -31.95
CA THR A 5 4.77 29.04 -30.49
C THR A 5 5.64 27.87 -30.02
N LEU A 6 6.86 28.17 -29.56
CA LEU A 6 7.70 27.18 -28.90
C LEU A 6 7.10 26.88 -27.53
N ASN A 7 6.66 25.63 -27.31
CA ASN A 7 6.27 25.19 -25.98
C ASN A 7 7.50 25.32 -25.05
N PRO A 8 7.37 25.94 -23.86
CA PRO A 8 8.48 26.03 -22.92
C PRO A 8 9.00 24.62 -22.61
N GLY A 9 10.31 24.43 -22.70
CA GLY A 9 10.96 23.15 -22.41
C GLY A 9 10.68 22.67 -20.99
N TYR A 10 10.73 21.36 -20.76
CA TYR A 10 10.36 20.71 -19.49
C TYR A 10 11.02 21.33 -18.23
N PHE A 11 12.27 21.79 -18.35
CA PHE A 11 13.03 22.44 -17.28
C PHE A 11 12.70 23.93 -17.11
N SER A 12 12.27 24.61 -18.17
CA SER A 12 11.94 26.04 -18.14
C SER A 12 10.60 26.34 -17.45
N SER A 13 9.74 25.33 -17.28
CA SER A 13 8.47 25.44 -16.56
C SER A 13 8.59 25.22 -15.04
N ARG A 14 9.80 25.02 -14.51
CA ARG A 14 10.05 24.76 -13.09
C ARG A 14 10.14 26.04 -12.27
N SER A 15 9.50 26.04 -11.11
CA SER A 15 9.52 27.16 -10.15
C SER A 15 10.80 27.17 -9.29
N ALA A 16 11.06 28.29 -8.62
CA ALA A 16 12.17 28.37 -7.64
C ALA A 16 12.06 27.34 -6.51
N ILE A 17 10.83 26.97 -6.12
CA ILE A 17 10.58 25.94 -5.10
C ILE A 17 10.95 24.54 -5.62
N ASP A 18 10.72 24.26 -6.91
CA ASP A 18 11.11 22.99 -7.54
C ASP A 18 12.62 22.81 -7.52
N TRP A 19 13.37 23.87 -7.86
CA TRP A 19 14.83 23.87 -7.80
C TRP A 19 15.37 23.86 -6.37
N GLY A 20 14.74 24.60 -5.45
CA GLY A 20 15.09 24.56 -4.02
C GLY A 20 14.95 23.15 -3.43
N PHE A 21 13.88 22.43 -3.78
CA PHE A 21 13.71 21.03 -3.40
C PHE A 21 14.79 20.13 -3.99
N ALA A 22 15.12 20.30 -5.28
CA ALA A 22 16.18 19.51 -5.91
C ALA A 22 17.55 19.74 -5.26
N LEU A 23 17.87 20.99 -4.91
CA LEU A 23 19.08 21.33 -4.16
C LEU A 23 19.09 20.67 -2.78
N LEU A 24 17.98 20.74 -2.04
CA LEU A 24 17.87 20.08 -0.73
C LEU A 24 18.04 18.56 -0.82
N ALA A 25 17.42 17.92 -1.83
CA ALA A 25 17.59 16.48 -2.07
C ALA A 25 19.05 16.13 -2.37
N LEU A 26 19.72 16.91 -3.24
CA LEU A 26 21.14 16.74 -3.56
C LEU A 26 22.03 16.88 -2.32
N LEU A 27 21.83 17.94 -1.53
CA LEU A 27 22.59 18.17 -0.30
C LEU A 27 22.38 17.04 0.71
N GLY A 28 21.15 16.56 0.85
CA GLY A 28 20.82 15.41 1.70
C GLY A 28 21.52 14.13 1.24
N THR A 29 21.51 13.84 -0.06
CA THR A 29 22.22 12.68 -0.64
C THR A 29 23.72 12.78 -0.44
N VAL A 30 24.33 13.95 -0.69
CA VAL A 30 25.77 14.17 -0.47
C VAL A 30 26.14 14.02 1.01
N PHE A 31 25.32 14.56 1.92
CA PHE A 31 25.51 14.40 3.35
C PHE A 31 25.44 12.92 3.76
N ALA A 32 24.39 12.21 3.34
CA ALA A 32 24.23 10.79 3.66
C ALA A 32 25.38 9.94 3.11
N PHE A 33 25.79 10.20 1.87
CA PHE A 33 26.90 9.49 1.22
C PHE A 33 28.21 9.74 1.98
N THR A 34 28.59 10.99 2.21
CA THR A 34 29.85 11.33 2.90
C THR A 34 29.90 10.79 4.32
N ARG A 35 28.76 10.77 5.03
CA ARG A 35 28.67 10.31 6.42
C ARG A 35 28.65 8.79 6.57
N TYR A 36 27.97 8.09 5.67
CA TYR A 36 27.60 6.68 5.84
C TYR A 36 28.16 5.73 4.77
N GLN A 37 28.85 6.22 3.73
CA GLN A 37 29.42 5.36 2.66
C GLN A 37 30.26 4.19 3.19
N HIS A 38 30.98 4.37 4.31
CA HIS A 38 31.82 3.32 4.89
C HIS A 38 31.02 2.17 5.52
N ALA A 39 29.74 2.43 5.85
CA ALA A 39 28.81 1.43 6.36
C ALA A 39 27.90 0.87 5.25
N MET A 40 28.08 1.32 4.00
CA MET A 40 27.27 0.92 2.86
C MET A 40 28.08 0.06 1.89
N ASP A 41 27.46 -1.01 1.37
CA ASP A 41 28.01 -1.76 0.24
C ASP A 41 27.88 -0.97 -1.08
N VAL A 42 28.49 -1.48 -2.16
CA VAL A 42 28.46 -0.85 -3.49
C VAL A 42 27.03 -0.71 -4.04
N TYR A 43 26.14 -1.66 -3.73
CA TYR A 43 24.76 -1.64 -4.19
C TYR A 43 23.96 -0.56 -3.46
N GLU A 44 24.14 -0.42 -2.15
CA GLU A 44 23.51 0.62 -1.33
C GLU A 44 23.97 2.02 -1.73
N GLN A 45 25.27 2.19 -1.98
CA GLN A 45 25.81 3.43 -2.54
C GLN A 45 25.18 3.77 -3.89
N SER A 46 25.04 2.77 -4.77
CA SER A 46 24.42 2.92 -6.09
C SER A 46 22.92 3.24 -5.99
N ILE A 47 22.20 2.60 -5.07
CA ILE A 47 20.78 2.87 -4.81
C ILE A 47 20.60 4.29 -4.27
N LEU A 48 21.44 4.73 -3.32
CA LEU A 48 21.39 6.09 -2.77
C LEU A 48 21.57 7.14 -3.87
N ILE A 49 22.62 7.01 -4.70
CA ILE A 49 22.87 7.96 -5.79
C ILE A 49 21.78 7.86 -6.87
N GLY A 50 21.37 6.65 -7.24
CA GLY A 50 20.34 6.40 -8.24
C GLY A 50 18.95 6.87 -7.82
N SER A 51 18.67 6.93 -6.52
CA SER A 51 17.38 7.43 -6.00
C SER A 51 17.22 8.94 -6.12
N LEU A 52 18.31 9.71 -6.14
CA LEU A 52 18.27 11.17 -6.21
C LEU A 52 17.49 11.70 -7.42
N PRO A 53 17.77 11.31 -8.68
CA PRO A 53 16.98 11.77 -9.82
C PRO A 53 15.52 11.33 -9.74
N ALA A 54 15.22 10.15 -9.18
CA ALA A 54 13.86 9.67 -9.00
C ALA A 54 13.08 10.52 -7.98
N VAL A 55 13.69 10.86 -6.83
CA VAL A 55 13.11 11.73 -5.80
C VAL A 55 12.84 13.13 -6.34
N ILE A 56 13.80 13.71 -7.07
CA ILE A 56 13.65 15.03 -7.71
C ILE A 56 12.48 14.99 -8.71
N TRP A 57 12.49 13.99 -9.59
CA TRP A 57 11.44 13.82 -10.60
C TRP A 57 10.07 13.66 -9.96
N LEU A 58 9.94 12.82 -8.93
CA LEU A 58 8.69 12.61 -8.19
C LEU A 58 8.18 13.91 -7.55
N GLY A 59 9.07 14.68 -6.91
CA GLY A 59 8.70 15.96 -6.31
C GLY A 59 8.26 17.03 -7.33
N TRP A 60 8.80 16.99 -8.55
CA TRP A 60 8.38 17.86 -9.65
C TRP A 60 7.13 17.37 -10.37
N PHE A 61 6.94 16.05 -10.42
CA PHE A 61 5.79 15.40 -11.04
C PHE A 61 4.53 15.64 -10.22
N TRP A 62 4.60 15.48 -8.89
CA TRP A 62 3.44 15.60 -8.01
C TRP A 62 3.76 16.43 -6.77
N ARG A 63 3.30 17.70 -6.77
CA ARG A 63 3.65 18.70 -5.73
C ARG A 63 3.29 18.27 -4.29
N PRO A 64 2.14 17.62 -4.00
CA PRO A 64 1.85 17.11 -2.66
C PRO A 64 2.90 16.11 -2.15
N LEU A 65 3.43 15.26 -3.04
CA LEU A 65 4.47 14.30 -2.68
C LEU A 65 5.76 15.00 -2.25
N ARG A 66 6.11 16.13 -2.88
CA ARG A 66 7.23 16.97 -2.42
C ARG A 66 7.05 17.43 -0.98
N THR A 67 5.87 17.94 -0.64
CA THR A 67 5.58 18.38 0.74
C THR A 67 5.63 17.20 1.70
N LEU A 68 5.06 16.06 1.32
CA LEU A 68 5.13 14.83 2.13
C LEU A 68 6.58 14.43 2.40
N MET A 69 7.43 14.38 1.37
CA MET A 69 8.84 14.02 1.52
C MET A 69 9.59 14.96 2.47
N LEU A 70 9.36 16.28 2.37
CA LEU A 70 9.99 17.26 3.27
C LEU A 70 9.53 17.11 4.72
N VAL A 71 8.22 16.91 4.95
CA VAL A 71 7.66 16.72 6.30
C VAL A 71 8.16 15.42 6.92
N VAL A 72 8.13 14.32 6.15
CA VAL A 72 8.61 13.02 6.59
C VAL A 72 10.11 13.10 6.91
N ALA A 73 10.93 13.67 6.03
CA ALA A 73 12.36 13.83 6.28
C ALA A 73 12.63 14.66 7.55
N GLY A 74 11.95 15.80 7.72
CA GLY A 74 12.12 16.65 8.90
C GLY A 74 11.74 15.96 10.20
N LEU A 75 10.59 15.28 10.23
CA LEU A 75 10.10 14.60 11.44
C LEU A 75 10.89 13.32 11.76
N SER A 76 11.31 12.55 10.75
CA SER A 76 12.17 11.39 10.96
C SER A 76 13.56 11.79 11.46
N LEU A 77 14.18 12.84 10.90
CA LEU A 77 15.47 13.34 11.39
C LEU A 77 15.37 13.91 12.80
N LEU A 78 14.26 14.60 13.12
CA LEU A 78 13.97 15.05 14.49
C LEU A 78 13.86 13.85 15.44
N ALA A 79 13.13 12.80 15.08
CA ALA A 79 13.00 11.58 15.87
C ALA A 79 14.36 10.94 16.12
N ILE A 80 15.17 10.74 15.07
CA ILE A 80 16.52 10.18 15.17
C ILE A 80 17.40 11.02 16.10
N ASN A 81 17.31 12.36 16.03
CA ASN A 81 18.05 13.24 16.92
C ASN A 81 17.64 13.09 18.40
N LEU A 82 16.33 12.91 18.67
CA LEU A 82 15.81 12.73 20.03
C LEU A 82 16.26 11.42 20.69
N TYR A 83 16.58 10.39 19.89
CA TYR A 83 17.10 9.11 20.37
C TYR A 83 18.51 9.23 20.96
N GLN A 84 19.36 10.15 20.50
CA GLN A 84 20.73 10.35 21.02
C GLN A 84 21.55 9.04 21.16
N GLY A 85 21.29 8.03 20.33
CA GLY A 85 21.93 6.71 20.40
C GLY A 85 21.42 5.77 21.51
N ASP A 86 20.39 6.14 22.27
CA ASP A 86 19.80 5.31 23.33
C ASP A 86 18.33 4.98 23.02
N LEU A 87 18.06 3.70 22.75
CA LEU A 87 16.71 3.20 22.45
C LEU A 87 15.74 3.30 23.62
N ALA A 88 16.22 3.30 24.88
CA ALA A 88 15.35 3.44 26.05
C ALA A 88 14.62 4.79 26.06
N ARG A 89 15.13 5.79 25.33
CA ARG A 89 14.51 7.10 25.19
C ARG A 89 13.20 7.08 24.41
N ALA A 90 12.92 6.02 23.65
CA ALA A 90 11.60 5.77 23.06
C ALA A 90 10.49 5.87 24.11
N GLU A 91 10.75 5.37 25.33
CA GLU A 91 9.77 5.34 26.42
C GLU A 91 9.82 6.55 27.36
N GLN A 92 10.83 7.40 27.23
CA GLN A 92 11.11 8.51 28.16
C GLN A 92 10.81 9.88 27.53
N VAL A 93 11.17 10.07 26.26
CA VAL A 93 11.02 11.36 25.58
C VAL A 93 9.59 11.46 25.06
N PHE A 94 8.85 12.47 25.54
CA PHE A 94 7.44 12.68 25.21
C PHE A 94 7.11 12.53 23.71
N LEU A 95 7.86 13.24 22.84
CA LEU A 95 7.62 13.19 21.40
C LEU A 95 7.90 11.82 20.78
N LEU A 96 8.92 11.11 21.24
CA LEU A 96 9.19 9.75 20.77
C LEU A 96 8.07 8.82 21.24
N LYS A 97 7.84 8.77 22.55
CA LYS A 97 6.88 7.88 23.19
C LYS A 97 5.49 7.98 22.58
N TYR A 98 5.01 9.19 22.35
CA TYR A 98 3.62 9.38 21.94
C TYR A 98 3.43 9.60 20.46
N PHE A 99 4.45 9.91 19.65
CA PHE A 99 4.24 10.32 18.26
C PHE A 99 5.26 9.81 17.25
N LEU A 100 6.55 9.83 17.59
CA LEU A 100 7.63 9.72 16.60
C LEU A 100 8.45 8.43 16.67
N SER A 101 8.36 7.64 17.74
CA SER A 101 8.92 6.28 17.72
C SER A 101 8.23 5.43 16.66
N SER A 102 8.89 4.38 16.16
CA SER A 102 8.32 3.57 15.08
C SER A 102 6.93 3.03 15.42
N GLN A 103 6.80 2.41 16.60
CA GLN A 103 5.56 1.83 17.07
C GLN A 103 4.45 2.87 17.23
N SER A 104 4.75 4.01 17.86
CA SER A 104 3.75 5.05 18.10
C SER A 104 3.28 5.70 16.81
N ALA A 105 4.19 5.98 15.87
CA ALA A 105 3.83 6.51 14.56
C ALA A 105 2.93 5.54 13.78
N ILE A 106 3.22 4.23 13.81
CA ILE A 106 2.41 3.19 13.15
C ILE A 106 1.04 3.02 13.83
N LEU A 107 0.93 3.17 15.15
CA LEU A 107 -0.35 3.16 15.86
C LEU A 107 -1.21 4.38 15.48
N TRP A 108 -0.62 5.58 15.39
CA TRP A 108 -1.35 6.77 14.92
C TRP A 108 -1.78 6.63 13.46
N MET A 109 -0.92 6.10 12.58
CA MET A 109 -1.28 5.74 11.20
C MET A 109 -2.52 4.84 11.20
N SER A 110 -2.51 3.78 12.00
CA SER A 110 -3.60 2.81 12.08
C SER A 110 -4.92 3.47 12.48
N MET A 111 -4.90 4.30 13.53
CA MET A 111 -6.07 5.03 13.98
C MET A 111 -6.58 6.02 12.92
N LEU A 112 -5.68 6.77 12.28
CA LEU A 112 -6.05 7.77 11.28
C LEU A 112 -6.61 7.15 10.00
N PHE A 113 -6.18 5.95 9.61
CA PHE A 113 -6.82 5.24 8.49
C PHE A 113 -8.26 4.84 8.81
N PHE A 114 -8.56 4.37 10.02
CA PHE A 114 -9.96 4.12 10.41
C PHE A 114 -10.79 5.41 10.45
N ILE A 115 -10.24 6.49 11.00
CA ILE A 115 -10.90 7.80 11.03
C ILE A 115 -11.15 8.30 9.59
N SER A 116 -10.17 8.16 8.71
CA SER A 116 -10.28 8.47 7.28
C SER A 116 -11.44 7.71 6.63
N THR A 117 -11.53 6.39 6.87
CA THR A 117 -12.64 5.55 6.39
C THR A 117 -14.00 6.09 6.84
N VAL A 118 -14.13 6.41 8.13
CA VAL A 118 -15.36 6.97 8.68
C VAL A 118 -15.73 8.28 8.00
N PHE A 119 -14.78 9.20 7.80
CA PHE A 119 -15.04 10.48 7.15
C PHE A 119 -15.42 10.35 5.68
N TYR A 120 -14.79 9.46 4.91
CA TYR A 120 -15.19 9.19 3.53
C TYR A 120 -16.63 8.64 3.46
N TRP A 121 -16.95 7.64 4.29
CA TRP A 121 -18.31 7.08 4.34
C TRP A 121 -19.35 8.10 4.84
N ALA A 122 -18.98 8.91 5.83
CA ALA A 122 -19.80 10.03 6.30
C ALA A 122 -20.08 11.00 5.15
N GLY A 123 -19.11 11.32 4.30
CA GLY A 123 -19.33 12.18 3.14
C GLY A 123 -20.30 11.62 2.11
N VAL A 124 -20.36 10.30 1.94
CA VAL A 124 -21.33 9.66 1.05
C VAL A 124 -22.77 9.80 1.60
N PHE A 125 -22.96 9.61 2.91
CA PHE A 125 -24.29 9.53 3.52
C PHE A 125 -24.83 10.84 4.13
N ILE A 126 -23.96 11.70 4.67
CA ILE A 126 -24.36 12.97 5.31
C ILE A 126 -24.66 14.02 4.23
N ARG A 127 -25.92 14.44 4.17
CA ARG A 127 -26.38 15.45 3.21
C ARG A 127 -25.88 16.85 3.61
N GLY A 128 -25.48 17.65 2.63
CA GLY A 128 -25.09 19.05 2.82
C GLY A 128 -23.65 19.28 3.32
N GLN A 129 -22.93 18.24 3.78
CA GLN A 129 -21.54 18.34 4.25
C GLN A 129 -20.58 17.37 3.55
N ALA A 130 -21.02 16.78 2.43
CA ALA A 130 -20.31 15.69 1.76
C ALA A 130 -18.85 16.05 1.41
N ASP A 131 -18.64 17.20 0.77
CA ASP A 131 -17.30 17.62 0.32
C ASP A 131 -16.37 17.95 1.49
N ALA A 132 -16.92 18.47 2.59
CA ALA A 132 -16.16 18.73 3.81
C ALA A 132 -15.71 17.43 4.47
N MET A 133 -16.61 16.45 4.62
CA MET A 133 -16.31 15.15 5.20
C MET A 133 -15.31 14.37 4.34
N GLU A 134 -15.51 14.32 3.02
CA GLU A 134 -14.57 13.68 2.09
C GLU A 134 -13.20 14.37 2.10
N SER A 135 -13.16 15.71 2.18
CA SER A 135 -11.89 16.43 2.34
C SER A 135 -11.20 16.14 3.67
N LEU A 136 -11.95 15.96 4.77
CA LEU A 136 -11.39 15.56 6.05
C LEU A 136 -10.81 14.14 5.94
N GLY A 137 -11.53 13.20 5.33
CA GLY A 137 -11.03 11.85 5.05
C GLY A 137 -9.70 11.87 4.29
N SER A 138 -9.62 12.64 3.21
CA SER A 138 -8.40 12.83 2.43
C SER A 138 -7.24 13.40 3.23
N ARG A 139 -7.47 14.43 4.05
CA ARG A 139 -6.44 14.99 4.93
C ARG A 139 -5.96 13.97 5.96
N MET A 140 -6.87 13.21 6.57
CA MET A 140 -6.52 12.16 7.54
C MET A 140 -5.70 11.05 6.87
N ALA A 141 -6.06 10.64 5.64
CA ALA A 141 -5.27 9.68 4.86
C ALA A 141 -3.85 10.21 4.56
N TRP A 142 -3.70 11.48 4.19
CA TRP A 142 -2.37 12.08 4.00
C TRP A 142 -1.52 12.08 5.27
N VAL A 143 -2.12 12.43 6.42
CA VAL A 143 -1.42 12.40 7.71
C VAL A 143 -1.05 10.95 8.09
N ALA A 144 -1.95 10.00 7.86
CA ALA A 144 -1.68 8.58 8.08
C ALA A 144 -0.51 8.08 7.23
N VAL A 145 -0.48 8.41 5.93
CA VAL A 145 0.65 8.08 5.03
C VAL A 145 1.95 8.70 5.53
N GLY A 146 1.92 9.95 5.99
CA GLY A 146 3.09 10.61 6.58
C GLY A 146 3.61 9.89 7.82
N LEU A 147 2.73 9.53 8.74
CA LEU A 147 3.09 8.78 9.95
C LEU A 147 3.57 7.35 9.66
N ALA A 148 2.98 6.70 8.66
CA ALA A 148 3.46 5.40 8.18
C ALA A 148 4.92 5.49 7.75
N LEU A 149 5.23 6.46 6.88
CA LEU A 149 6.58 6.67 6.36
C LEU A 149 7.55 7.10 7.47
N ILE A 150 7.13 7.98 8.38
CA ILE A 150 7.95 8.37 9.54
C ILE A 150 8.25 7.14 10.39
N GLY A 151 7.24 6.34 10.73
CA GLY A 151 7.39 5.12 11.51
C GLY A 151 8.31 4.11 10.84
N THR A 152 8.17 3.91 9.52
CA THR A 152 9.06 3.09 8.70
C THR A 152 10.51 3.61 8.75
N LEU A 153 10.77 4.89 8.49
CA LEU A 153 12.13 5.45 8.50
C LEU A 153 12.77 5.42 9.89
N VAL A 154 12.00 5.69 10.95
CA VAL A 154 12.49 5.62 12.33
C VAL A 154 12.76 4.17 12.73
N ARG A 155 11.93 3.22 12.30
CA ARG A 155 12.18 1.78 12.50
C ARG A 155 13.47 1.34 11.84
N TRP A 156 13.76 1.87 10.64
CA TRP A 156 15.02 1.60 9.95
C TRP A 156 16.21 2.03 10.83
N TYR A 157 16.17 3.21 11.45
CA TYR A 157 17.18 3.65 12.41
C TYR A 157 17.24 2.75 13.65
N GLU A 158 16.10 2.47 14.29
CA GLU A 158 16.01 1.63 15.50
C GLU A 158 16.63 0.24 15.26
N SER A 159 16.38 -0.38 14.11
CA SER A 159 16.96 -1.68 13.77
C SER A 159 18.49 -1.69 13.78
N HIS A 160 19.14 -0.59 13.37
CA HIS A 160 20.60 -0.47 13.35
C HIS A 160 21.19 -0.23 14.74
N GLN A 161 20.38 0.21 15.70
CA GLN A 161 20.82 0.41 17.09
C GLN A 161 20.75 -0.89 17.92
N LEU A 162 20.00 -1.91 17.47
CA LEU A 162 19.83 -3.17 18.19
C LEU A 162 21.04 -4.12 18.05
N GLY A 163 21.78 -4.03 16.94
CA GLY A 163 22.99 -4.82 16.74
C GLY A 163 23.49 -4.80 15.29
N PRO A 164 24.77 -5.15 15.06
CA PRO A 164 25.39 -5.08 13.74
C PRO A 164 24.74 -5.99 12.69
N ASP A 165 24.14 -7.12 13.10
CA ASP A 165 23.48 -8.08 12.20
C ASP A 165 21.95 -7.93 12.14
N ILE A 166 21.39 -6.94 12.85
CA ILE A 166 19.93 -6.70 12.96
C ILE A 166 19.50 -5.54 12.07
N GLY A 167 20.36 -4.57 11.78
CA GLY A 167 20.01 -3.41 10.96
C GLY A 167 19.52 -3.80 9.55
N HIS A 168 18.30 -3.40 9.20
CA HIS A 168 17.75 -3.63 7.87
C HIS A 168 16.68 -2.61 7.49
N ILE A 169 16.42 -2.48 6.18
CA ILE A 169 15.27 -1.72 5.68
C ILE A 169 13.98 -2.42 6.11
N PRO A 170 12.98 -1.71 6.64
CA PRO A 170 11.73 -2.30 7.18
C PRO A 170 10.79 -2.80 6.08
N VAL A 171 11.19 -3.88 5.41
CA VAL A 171 10.41 -4.66 4.44
C VAL A 171 10.64 -6.16 4.62
N SER A 172 11.06 -6.60 5.81
CA SER A 172 11.57 -7.96 6.04
C SER A 172 10.51 -8.95 6.51
N ASN A 173 9.51 -8.48 7.24
CA ASN A 173 8.49 -9.30 7.90
C ASN A 173 7.08 -8.85 7.55
N LEU A 174 6.10 -9.65 7.95
CA LEU A 174 4.69 -9.42 7.61
C LEU A 174 4.16 -8.09 8.18
N TYR A 175 4.57 -7.71 9.38
CA TYR A 175 4.19 -6.44 10.01
C TYR A 175 4.63 -5.24 9.14
N GLU A 176 5.90 -5.22 8.75
CA GLU A 176 6.49 -4.14 7.95
C GLU A 176 5.88 -4.02 6.56
N VAL A 177 5.68 -5.16 5.89
CA VAL A 177 5.12 -5.14 4.54
C VAL A 177 3.62 -4.79 4.54
N PHE A 178 2.88 -5.06 5.62
CA PHE A 178 1.50 -4.58 5.76
C PHE A 178 1.43 -3.06 6.00
N VAL A 179 2.34 -2.49 6.78
CA VAL A 179 2.49 -1.02 6.88
C VAL A 179 2.76 -0.44 5.48
N MET A 180 3.67 -1.08 4.72
CA MET A 180 3.96 -0.69 3.35
C MET A 180 2.75 -0.79 2.42
N PHE A 181 2.00 -1.89 2.48
CA PHE A 181 0.76 -2.06 1.73
C PHE A 181 -0.24 -0.95 2.01
N CYS A 182 -0.43 -0.59 3.29
CA CYS A 182 -1.39 0.45 3.70
C CYS A 182 -1.01 1.82 3.11
N TRP A 183 0.21 2.29 3.35
CA TRP A 183 0.61 3.63 2.88
C TRP A 183 0.75 3.69 1.37
N MET A 184 1.23 2.62 0.71
CA MET A 184 1.38 2.57 -0.74
C MET A 184 0.01 2.64 -1.43
N THR A 185 -0.94 1.81 -1.00
CA THR A 185 -2.31 1.79 -1.53
C THR A 185 -2.99 3.14 -1.32
N ALA A 186 -2.86 3.73 -0.13
CA ALA A 186 -3.41 5.05 0.17
C ALA A 186 -2.75 6.16 -0.65
N ALA A 187 -1.43 6.14 -0.85
CA ALA A 187 -0.73 7.15 -1.63
C ALA A 187 -1.14 7.13 -3.11
N PHE A 188 -1.24 5.94 -3.72
CA PHE A 188 -1.77 5.80 -5.08
C PHE A 188 -3.22 6.26 -5.18
N TYR A 189 -4.05 5.91 -4.20
CA TYR A 189 -5.41 6.40 -4.15
C TYR A 189 -5.48 7.93 -4.09
N LEU A 190 -4.72 8.58 -3.20
CA LEU A 190 -4.68 10.03 -3.08
C LEU A 190 -4.20 10.71 -4.36
N TYR A 191 -3.27 10.07 -5.09
CA TYR A 191 -2.89 10.53 -6.43
C TYR A 191 -4.08 10.50 -7.39
N TYR A 192 -4.77 9.36 -7.52
CA TYR A 192 -5.93 9.25 -8.41
C TYR A 192 -7.10 10.13 -7.97
N GLU A 193 -7.32 10.29 -6.67
CA GLU A 193 -8.32 11.20 -6.10
C GLU A 193 -8.11 12.63 -6.61
N GLU A 194 -6.87 13.13 -6.59
CA GLU A 194 -6.56 14.48 -7.05
C GLU A 194 -6.70 14.60 -8.57
N GLN A 195 -6.15 13.65 -9.33
CA GLN A 195 -6.16 13.70 -10.80
C GLN A 195 -7.58 13.61 -11.38
N TYR A 196 -8.46 12.80 -10.77
CA TYR A 196 -9.82 12.56 -11.26
C TYR A 196 -10.90 13.31 -10.48
N LYS A 197 -10.55 13.95 -9.36
CA LYS A 197 -11.48 14.62 -8.43
C LYS A 197 -12.55 13.66 -7.88
N THR A 198 -12.14 12.45 -7.53
CA THR A 198 -13.02 11.33 -7.15
C THR A 198 -12.95 10.97 -5.68
N ARG A 199 -13.11 11.95 -4.78
CA ARG A 199 -12.99 11.72 -3.33
C ARG A 199 -13.96 10.69 -2.77
N ALA A 200 -15.15 10.55 -3.39
CA ALA A 200 -16.12 9.52 -3.01
C ALA A 200 -15.58 8.09 -3.14
N LEU A 201 -14.55 7.85 -3.98
CA LEU A 201 -13.92 6.53 -4.10
C LEU A 201 -13.13 6.13 -2.85
N GLY A 202 -12.72 7.10 -2.02
CA GLY A 202 -12.00 6.85 -0.78
C GLY A 202 -12.80 6.01 0.20
N ALA A 203 -14.13 6.08 0.14
CA ALA A 203 -15.02 5.23 0.92
C ALA A 203 -14.75 3.74 0.65
N PHE A 204 -14.47 3.37 -0.59
CA PHE A 204 -14.20 2.00 -0.98
C PHE A 204 -12.74 1.62 -0.75
N VAL A 205 -11.81 2.47 -1.17
CA VAL A 205 -10.38 2.15 -1.07
C VAL A 205 -9.91 2.07 0.38
N MET A 206 -10.45 2.93 1.25
CA MET A 206 -10.09 2.86 2.67
C MET A 206 -10.66 1.60 3.36
N LEU A 207 -11.61 0.86 2.77
CA LEU A 207 -12.03 -0.44 3.32
C LEU A 207 -10.91 -1.48 3.25
N VAL A 208 -10.25 -1.62 2.09
CA VAL A 208 -9.14 -2.59 1.97
C VAL A 208 -7.93 -2.16 2.80
N VAL A 209 -7.67 -0.85 2.88
CA VAL A 209 -6.63 -0.31 3.78
C VAL A 209 -6.99 -0.56 5.25
N SER A 210 -8.24 -0.35 5.66
CA SER A 210 -8.69 -0.60 7.04
C SER A 210 -8.69 -2.09 7.40
N ALA A 211 -9.02 -2.97 6.45
CA ALA A 211 -8.90 -4.41 6.64
C ALA A 211 -7.43 -4.81 6.89
N ALA A 212 -6.50 -4.28 6.08
CA ALA A 212 -5.08 -4.49 6.26
C ALA A 212 -4.56 -3.91 7.59
N VAL A 213 -5.05 -2.74 8.03
CA VAL A 213 -4.75 -2.18 9.36
C VAL A 213 -5.32 -3.06 10.48
N GLY A 214 -6.54 -3.59 10.33
CA GLY A 214 -7.14 -4.52 11.28
C GLY A 214 -6.26 -5.76 11.45
N PHE A 215 -5.84 -6.36 10.34
CA PHE A 215 -4.88 -7.47 10.34
C PHE A 215 -3.56 -7.08 11.02
N LEU A 216 -2.99 -5.91 10.70
CA LEU A 216 -1.75 -5.40 11.30
C LEU A 216 -1.86 -5.27 12.83
N LEU A 217 -2.97 -4.73 13.34
CA LEU A 217 -3.20 -4.59 14.78
C LEU A 217 -3.40 -5.95 15.46
N TRP A 218 -4.15 -6.85 14.84
CA TRP A 218 -4.28 -8.23 15.34
C TRP A 218 -2.94 -8.94 15.40
N TYR A 219 -2.15 -8.86 14.33
CA TYR A 219 -0.83 -9.46 14.25
C TYR A 219 0.12 -8.88 15.31
N THR A 220 0.03 -7.58 15.57
CA THR A 220 0.79 -6.90 16.62
C THR A 220 0.40 -7.38 18.03
N LEU A 221 -0.90 -7.43 18.33
CA LEU A 221 -1.42 -7.70 19.67
C LEU A 221 -1.41 -9.19 20.05
N VAL A 222 -1.59 -10.08 19.08
CA VAL A 222 -1.74 -11.52 19.33
C VAL A 222 -0.45 -12.28 19.05
N ARG A 223 0.38 -11.82 18.11
CA ARG A 223 1.65 -12.47 17.73
C ARG A 223 2.89 -11.70 18.21
N GLU A 224 2.71 -10.58 18.91
CA GLU A 224 3.81 -9.71 19.38
C GLU A 224 4.78 -9.30 18.26
N ALA A 225 4.30 -9.29 17.00
CA ALA A 225 5.15 -9.16 15.82
C ALA A 225 5.68 -7.74 15.54
N HIS A 226 5.54 -6.82 16.51
CA HIS A 226 6.08 -5.47 16.43
C HIS A 226 7.58 -5.43 16.78
N GLU A 227 8.10 -6.47 17.44
CA GLU A 227 9.53 -6.59 17.75
C GLU A 227 10.39 -6.65 16.48
N ILE A 228 11.57 -6.03 16.53
CA ILE A 228 12.54 -6.08 15.43
C ILE A 228 13.38 -7.35 15.60
N GLN A 229 13.20 -8.29 14.68
CA GLN A 229 13.89 -9.58 14.68
C GLN A 229 15.05 -9.59 13.67
N PRO A 230 16.10 -10.40 13.88
CA PRO A 230 17.17 -10.57 12.89
C PRO A 230 16.65 -11.12 11.56
N LEU A 231 17.29 -10.73 10.44
CA LEU A 231 16.94 -11.23 9.12
C LEU A 231 17.20 -12.74 8.99
N VAL A 232 16.20 -13.46 8.46
CA VAL A 232 16.36 -14.84 8.00
C VAL A 232 17.44 -14.89 6.91
N PRO A 233 18.34 -15.91 6.87
CA PRO A 233 19.49 -15.92 5.96
C PRO A 233 19.14 -15.67 4.49
N ALA A 234 18.01 -16.17 4.00
CA ALA A 234 17.56 -15.95 2.61
C ALA A 234 17.26 -14.47 2.28
N LEU A 235 16.88 -13.66 3.27
CA LEU A 235 16.54 -12.25 3.12
C LEU A 235 17.76 -11.32 3.22
N LYS A 236 18.95 -11.85 3.53
CA LYS A 236 20.22 -11.08 3.59
C LYS A 236 20.74 -10.80 2.18
N SER A 237 19.98 -10.05 1.39
CA SER A 237 20.33 -9.71 0.01
C SER A 237 19.86 -8.31 -0.38
N TRP A 238 20.62 -7.63 -1.23
CA TRP A 238 20.24 -6.32 -1.78
C TRP A 238 19.01 -6.39 -2.69
N TRP A 239 18.72 -7.57 -3.29
CA TRP A 239 17.52 -7.79 -4.10
C TRP A 239 16.24 -7.53 -3.30
N MET A 240 16.20 -7.92 -2.01
CA MET A 240 15.04 -7.68 -1.13
C MET A 240 14.66 -6.19 -1.09
N LYS A 241 15.66 -5.31 -1.06
CA LYS A 241 15.49 -3.85 -0.92
C LYS A 241 14.77 -3.23 -2.13
N VAL A 242 14.76 -3.89 -3.29
CA VAL A 242 14.14 -3.39 -4.53
C VAL A 242 12.95 -4.26 -4.95
N HIS A 243 13.10 -5.58 -4.90
CA HIS A 243 12.07 -6.55 -5.27
C HIS A 243 10.81 -6.39 -4.41
N VAL A 244 10.95 -6.34 -3.08
CA VAL A 244 9.79 -6.31 -2.18
C VAL A 244 9.00 -5.01 -2.38
N PRO A 245 9.59 -3.80 -2.36
CA PRO A 245 8.84 -2.58 -2.69
C PRO A 245 8.16 -2.59 -4.06
N ALA A 246 8.83 -3.10 -5.10
CA ALA A 246 8.23 -3.21 -6.43
C ALA A 246 6.98 -4.11 -6.43
N ASN A 247 7.03 -5.21 -5.66
CA ASN A 247 5.90 -6.12 -5.52
C ASN A 247 4.69 -5.44 -4.86
N PHE A 248 4.93 -4.62 -3.84
CA PHE A 248 3.87 -3.91 -3.11
C PHE A 248 3.29 -2.70 -3.84
N ILE A 249 4.02 -2.10 -4.78
CA ILE A 249 3.42 -1.18 -5.77
C ILE A 249 2.39 -1.94 -6.61
N GLY A 250 2.73 -3.16 -7.05
CA GLY A 250 1.82 -4.10 -7.72
C GLY A 250 0.57 -4.38 -6.88
N TYR A 251 0.75 -4.98 -5.71
CA TYR A 251 -0.36 -5.37 -4.83
C TYR A 251 -1.26 -4.21 -4.42
N GLY A 252 -0.70 -3.05 -4.06
CA GLY A 252 -1.49 -1.90 -3.65
C GLY A 252 -2.35 -1.31 -4.78
N THR A 253 -1.81 -1.25 -5.99
CA THR A 253 -2.55 -0.73 -7.16
C THR A 253 -3.56 -1.74 -7.71
N PHE A 254 -3.30 -3.05 -7.60
CA PHE A 254 -4.29 -4.09 -7.84
C PHE A 254 -5.45 -4.01 -6.84
N ALA A 255 -5.16 -3.87 -5.53
CA ALA A 255 -6.19 -3.69 -4.51
C ALA A 255 -7.04 -2.43 -4.76
N LEU A 256 -6.41 -1.32 -5.12
CA LEU A 256 -7.10 -0.11 -5.55
C LEU A 256 -8.04 -0.37 -6.73
N ALA A 257 -7.55 -1.03 -7.79
CA ALA A 257 -8.35 -1.36 -8.97
C ALA A 257 -9.58 -2.20 -8.62
N SER A 258 -9.41 -3.18 -7.73
CA SER A 258 -10.50 -4.04 -7.26
C SER A 258 -11.51 -3.27 -6.42
N MET A 259 -11.10 -2.31 -5.60
CA MET A 259 -12.03 -1.45 -4.87
C MET A 259 -12.82 -0.50 -5.80
N VAL A 260 -12.17 0.02 -6.84
CA VAL A 260 -12.85 0.78 -7.90
C VAL A 260 -13.82 -0.11 -8.67
N ALA A 261 -13.45 -1.36 -8.96
CA ALA A 261 -14.32 -2.34 -9.58
C ALA A 261 -15.54 -2.68 -8.69
N PHE A 262 -15.34 -2.77 -7.37
CA PHE A 262 -16.45 -2.95 -6.44
C PHE A 262 -17.41 -1.76 -6.51
N ALA A 263 -16.89 -0.53 -6.45
CA ALA A 263 -17.69 0.69 -6.60
C ALA A 263 -18.46 0.72 -7.94
N TYR A 264 -17.81 0.30 -9.04
CA TYR A 264 -18.44 0.16 -10.36
C TYR A 264 -19.67 -0.76 -10.30
N LEU A 265 -19.53 -1.94 -9.69
CA LEU A 265 -20.63 -2.91 -9.62
C LEU A 265 -21.75 -2.44 -8.69
N ILE A 266 -21.44 -1.77 -7.58
CA ILE A 266 -22.45 -1.13 -6.72
C ILE A 266 -23.24 -0.09 -7.52
N LYS A 267 -22.55 0.76 -8.28
CA LYS A 267 -23.18 1.78 -9.12
C LYS A 267 -24.06 1.16 -10.20
N GLN A 268 -23.61 0.09 -10.84
CA GLN A 268 -24.38 -0.63 -11.84
C GLN A 268 -25.67 -1.24 -11.26
N GLN A 269 -25.60 -1.78 -10.04
CA GLN A 269 -26.73 -2.47 -9.40
C GLN A 269 -27.61 -1.54 -8.55
N ALA A 270 -27.40 -0.22 -8.63
CA ALA A 270 -28.08 0.77 -7.79
C ALA A 270 -29.62 0.70 -7.87
N THR A 271 -30.16 0.48 -9.06
CA THR A 271 -31.61 0.42 -9.31
C THR A 271 -32.17 -1.00 -9.25
N GLU A 272 -31.32 -2.03 -9.14
CA GLU A 272 -31.75 -3.43 -9.14
C GLU A 272 -32.39 -3.79 -7.79
N THR A 273 -33.53 -4.47 -7.86
CA THR A 273 -34.34 -4.86 -6.69
C THR A 273 -34.34 -6.37 -6.47
N ARG A 274 -33.89 -7.15 -7.46
CA ARG A 274 -33.90 -8.61 -7.41
C ARG A 274 -32.72 -9.14 -6.59
N TRP A 275 -33.02 -9.78 -5.46
CA TRP A 275 -32.03 -10.29 -4.52
C TRP A 275 -30.99 -11.24 -5.14
N TYR A 276 -31.39 -12.11 -6.08
CA TYR A 276 -30.48 -13.07 -6.73
C TYR A 276 -29.42 -12.41 -7.63
N LYS A 277 -29.69 -11.22 -8.18
CA LYS A 277 -28.69 -10.46 -8.96
C LYS A 277 -27.72 -9.69 -8.07
N LEU A 278 -28.11 -9.43 -6.82
CA LEU A 278 -27.27 -8.87 -5.78
C LEU A 278 -26.47 -9.97 -5.05
N ALA A 279 -26.85 -11.25 -5.19
CA ALA A 279 -26.20 -12.37 -4.54
C ALA A 279 -24.68 -12.45 -4.80
N PRO A 280 -24.16 -12.15 -6.01
CA PRO A 280 -22.72 -12.07 -6.23
C PRO A 280 -22.01 -11.00 -5.37
N LEU A 281 -22.65 -9.85 -5.09
CA LEU A 281 -22.08 -8.83 -4.21
C LEU A 281 -22.12 -9.25 -2.74
N TRP A 282 -23.18 -9.96 -2.32
CA TRP A 282 -23.24 -10.58 -1.01
C TRP A 282 -22.14 -11.62 -0.83
N LEU A 283 -21.93 -12.48 -1.84
CA LEU A 283 -20.86 -13.47 -1.86
C LEU A 283 -19.48 -12.80 -1.83
N LEU A 284 -19.28 -11.71 -2.55
CA LEU A 284 -18.04 -10.92 -2.46
C LEU A 284 -17.82 -10.40 -1.03
N GLY A 285 -18.86 -9.85 -0.41
CA GLY A 285 -18.80 -9.42 0.98
C GLY A 285 -18.46 -10.57 1.92
N ILE A 286 -19.09 -11.72 1.76
CA ILE A 286 -18.82 -12.94 2.54
C ILE A 286 -17.39 -13.46 2.30
N VAL A 287 -16.86 -13.38 1.08
CA VAL A 287 -15.49 -13.77 0.72
C VAL A 287 -14.48 -12.83 1.36
N LEU A 288 -14.74 -11.52 1.38
CA LEU A 288 -13.95 -10.54 2.13
C LEU A 288 -14.04 -10.78 3.65
N CYS A 289 -15.16 -11.35 4.13
CA CYS A 289 -15.33 -11.84 5.49
C CYS A 289 -14.77 -13.26 5.74
N PHE A 290 -14.11 -13.91 4.77
CA PHE A 290 -13.74 -15.34 4.85
C PHE A 290 -12.32 -15.59 5.38
N GLU A 291 -11.51 -14.54 5.53
CA GLU A 291 -10.22 -14.59 6.24
C GLU A 291 -10.30 -15.30 7.63
N PRO A 292 -11.31 -15.04 8.49
CA PRO A 292 -11.58 -15.79 9.72
C PRO A 292 -11.50 -17.32 9.66
N VAL A 293 -11.96 -17.94 8.58
CA VAL A 293 -12.01 -19.40 8.43
C VAL A 293 -10.65 -19.94 8.04
N VAL A 294 -9.88 -19.14 7.30
CA VAL A 294 -8.53 -19.44 6.81
C VAL A 294 -7.49 -19.38 7.94
N PHE A 295 -7.62 -18.43 8.87
CA PHE A 295 -6.71 -18.28 10.01
C PHE A 295 -7.08 -19.13 11.25
N ARG A 296 -8.15 -19.94 11.18
CA ARG A 296 -8.62 -20.77 12.30
C ARG A 296 -7.89 -22.13 12.33
N GLN A 297 -6.60 -22.13 12.64
CA GLN A 297 -5.81 -23.38 12.75
C GLN A 297 -5.87 -24.07 14.12
N SER A 298 -6.48 -23.48 15.16
CA SER A 298 -6.66 -24.20 16.43
C SER A 298 -8.00 -23.88 17.10
N ALA A 299 -8.70 -24.92 17.54
CA ALA A 299 -10.06 -24.88 18.05
C ALA A 299 -10.19 -24.37 19.49
N ASN A 300 -9.10 -23.91 20.13
CA ASN A 300 -9.07 -23.72 21.59
C ASN A 300 -8.66 -22.34 22.15
N ASP A 301 -8.45 -21.30 21.33
CA ASP A 301 -7.93 -20.02 21.85
C ASP A 301 -8.85 -18.80 21.65
N GLN A 302 -8.61 -17.77 22.46
CA GLN A 302 -9.24 -16.43 22.45
C GLN A 302 -9.24 -15.76 21.05
N THR A 303 -8.46 -16.26 20.09
CA THR A 303 -8.49 -15.95 18.65
C THR A 303 -9.87 -16.13 18.00
N SER A 304 -10.76 -16.96 18.55
CA SER A 304 -12.14 -17.11 18.05
C SER A 304 -12.96 -15.81 18.13
N SER A 305 -12.69 -14.94 19.11
CA SER A 305 -13.48 -13.71 19.31
C SER A 305 -13.15 -12.62 18.29
N TYR A 306 -11.86 -12.34 18.04
CA TYR A 306 -11.43 -11.31 17.09
C TYR A 306 -12.00 -11.55 15.68
N TRP A 307 -11.85 -12.77 15.16
CA TRP A 307 -12.29 -13.12 13.82
C TRP A 307 -13.82 -13.14 13.69
N MET A 308 -14.55 -13.49 14.75
CA MET A 308 -16.01 -13.37 14.79
C MET A 308 -16.46 -11.91 14.78
N VAL A 309 -15.77 -11.03 15.50
CA VAL A 309 -16.02 -9.58 15.46
C VAL A 309 -15.71 -9.03 14.06
N TYR A 310 -14.57 -9.41 13.47
CA TYR A 310 -14.20 -9.01 12.10
C TYR A 310 -15.24 -9.44 11.08
N PHE A 311 -15.72 -10.69 11.15
CA PHE A 311 -16.80 -11.20 10.32
C PHE A 311 -18.08 -10.37 10.51
N GLY A 312 -18.49 -10.12 11.76
CA GLY A 312 -19.69 -9.35 12.07
C GLY A 312 -19.63 -7.91 11.56
N VAL A 313 -18.50 -7.22 11.77
CA VAL A 313 -18.26 -5.85 11.28
C VAL A 313 -18.26 -5.83 9.76
N SER A 314 -17.55 -6.76 9.11
CA SER A 314 -17.46 -6.81 7.65
C SER A 314 -18.83 -7.13 7.01
N ALA A 315 -19.59 -8.06 7.58
CA ALA A 315 -20.96 -8.35 7.15
C ALA A 315 -21.88 -7.13 7.32
N PHE A 316 -21.75 -6.40 8.44
CA PHE A 316 -22.49 -5.17 8.68
C PHE A 316 -22.15 -4.07 7.67
N ILE A 317 -20.87 -3.88 7.35
CA ILE A 317 -20.41 -2.93 6.32
C ILE A 317 -21.01 -3.31 4.96
N VAL A 318 -20.90 -4.57 4.55
CA VAL A 318 -21.45 -5.05 3.26
C VAL A 318 -22.96 -4.83 3.21
N ALA A 319 -23.68 -5.20 4.27
CA ALA A 319 -25.12 -4.96 4.35
C ALA A 319 -25.45 -3.47 4.23
N GLY A 320 -24.71 -2.60 4.94
CA GLY A 320 -24.85 -1.14 4.86
C GLY A 320 -24.62 -0.59 3.45
N ILE A 321 -23.59 -1.08 2.74
CA ILE A 321 -23.31 -0.71 1.34
C ILE A 321 -24.47 -1.11 0.43
N LEU A 322 -24.97 -2.34 0.58
CA LEU A 322 -26.03 -2.86 -0.27
C LEU A 322 -27.37 -2.15 -0.01
N LEU A 323 -27.69 -1.83 1.24
CA LEU A 323 -28.86 -1.02 1.60
C LEU A 323 -28.72 0.43 1.10
N GLY A 324 -27.53 1.00 1.22
CA GLY A 324 -27.18 2.38 0.80
C GLY A 324 -26.87 2.56 -0.68
N ARG A 325 -26.90 1.50 -1.50
CA ARG A 325 -26.37 1.48 -2.88
C ARG A 325 -26.86 2.61 -3.80
N ARG A 326 -28.13 3.02 -3.68
CA ARG A 326 -28.69 4.13 -4.47
C ARG A 326 -27.98 5.44 -4.18
N ARG A 327 -27.81 5.74 -2.90
CA ARG A 327 -27.15 6.95 -2.43
C ARG A 327 -25.67 6.95 -2.79
N ILE A 328 -25.03 5.81 -2.66
CA ILE A 328 -23.63 5.60 -3.05
C ILE A 328 -23.46 5.87 -4.55
N ALA A 329 -24.33 5.29 -5.39
CA ALA A 329 -24.26 5.42 -6.84
C ALA A 329 -24.40 6.86 -7.34
N GLU A 330 -25.20 7.70 -6.67
CA GLU A 330 -25.34 9.13 -6.95
C GLU A 330 -24.05 9.92 -6.71
N ARG A 331 -23.23 9.51 -5.73
CA ARG A 331 -21.97 10.18 -5.38
C ARG A 331 -20.77 9.66 -6.16
N LEU A 332 -20.83 8.41 -6.62
CA LEU A 332 -19.76 7.81 -7.39
C LEU A 332 -19.57 8.50 -8.75
N PRO A 333 -18.32 8.62 -9.25
CA PRO A 333 -18.03 9.22 -10.55
C PRO A 333 -18.60 8.40 -11.71
N SER A 334 -18.54 8.94 -12.93
CA SER A 334 -19.08 8.26 -14.11
C SER A 334 -18.39 6.91 -14.37
N PHE A 335 -19.06 6.01 -15.09
CA PHE A 335 -18.51 4.69 -15.38
C PHE A 335 -17.20 4.77 -16.18
N GLU A 336 -17.06 5.79 -17.04
CA GLU A 336 -15.83 6.04 -17.80
C GLU A 336 -14.65 6.36 -16.88
N ILE A 337 -14.87 7.17 -15.84
CA ILE A 337 -13.84 7.50 -14.85
C ILE A 337 -13.47 6.26 -14.04
N LEU A 338 -14.47 5.49 -13.58
CA LEU A 338 -14.23 4.24 -12.85
C LEU A 338 -13.39 3.26 -13.68
N ASP A 339 -13.77 3.07 -14.95
CA ASP A 339 -13.05 2.20 -15.88
C ASP A 339 -11.62 2.69 -16.18
N ASP A 340 -11.42 4.01 -16.28
CA ASP A 340 -10.09 4.58 -16.54
C ASP A 340 -9.16 4.48 -15.33
N VAL A 341 -9.66 4.78 -14.14
CA VAL A 341 -8.89 4.61 -12.89
C VAL A 341 -8.55 3.13 -12.67
N MET A 342 -9.50 2.21 -12.90
CA MET A 342 -9.26 0.77 -12.80
C MET A 342 -8.18 0.32 -13.79
N TYR A 343 -8.28 0.73 -15.06
CA TYR A 343 -7.28 0.42 -16.08
C TYR A 343 -5.89 0.93 -15.73
N LYS A 344 -5.77 2.20 -15.36
CA LYS A 344 -4.46 2.79 -15.03
C LYS A 344 -3.85 2.19 -13.77
N SER A 345 -4.68 1.85 -12.78
CA SER A 345 -4.22 1.15 -11.57
C SER A 345 -3.67 -0.24 -11.91
N ILE A 346 -4.38 -1.04 -12.72
CA ILE A 346 -3.90 -2.35 -13.16
C ILE A 346 -2.64 -2.22 -14.02
N ALA A 347 -2.56 -1.23 -14.91
CA ALA A 347 -1.40 -1.01 -15.77
C ALA A 347 -0.14 -0.69 -14.97
N VAL A 348 -0.23 0.22 -13.99
CA VAL A 348 0.88 0.53 -13.07
C VAL A 348 1.25 -0.71 -12.27
N GLY A 349 0.26 -1.41 -11.71
CA GLY A 349 0.50 -2.60 -10.91
C GLY A 349 1.20 -3.69 -11.70
N PHE A 350 0.74 -3.96 -12.93
CA PHE A 350 1.34 -4.96 -13.81
C PHE A 350 2.78 -4.60 -14.20
N ALA A 351 3.08 -3.32 -14.47
CA ALA A 351 4.44 -2.90 -14.81
C ALA A 351 5.41 -3.16 -13.65
N PHE A 352 5.06 -2.73 -12.43
CA PHE A 352 5.91 -2.94 -11.26
C PHE A 352 5.95 -4.39 -10.79
N PHE A 353 4.84 -5.12 -10.88
CA PHE A 353 4.80 -6.54 -10.58
C PHE A 353 5.65 -7.34 -11.58
N THR A 354 5.69 -6.96 -12.86
CA THR A 354 6.61 -7.56 -13.85
C THR A 354 8.06 -7.34 -13.47
N ILE A 355 8.43 -6.10 -13.09
CA ILE A 355 9.78 -5.80 -12.57
C ILE A 355 10.07 -6.67 -11.35
N ALA A 356 9.14 -6.75 -10.40
CA ALA A 356 9.29 -7.60 -9.22
C ALA A 356 9.49 -9.07 -9.59
N THR A 357 8.69 -9.66 -10.48
CA THR A 357 8.83 -11.05 -10.91
C THR A 357 10.21 -11.31 -11.53
N VAL A 358 10.71 -10.41 -12.37
CA VAL A 358 12.05 -10.52 -12.98
C VAL A 358 13.14 -10.43 -11.90
N LEU A 359 13.07 -9.43 -11.03
CA LEU A 359 14.04 -9.27 -9.92
C LEU A 359 14.02 -10.48 -8.97
N GLY A 360 12.84 -11.06 -8.74
CA GLY A 360 12.68 -12.26 -7.92
C GLY A 360 13.36 -13.48 -8.54
N ALA A 361 13.21 -13.67 -9.86
CA ALA A 361 13.89 -14.74 -10.58
C ALA A 361 15.42 -14.59 -10.57
N LEU A 362 15.93 -13.34 -10.69
CA LEU A 362 17.37 -13.07 -10.58
C LEU A 362 17.91 -13.39 -9.18
N TRP A 363 17.18 -13.01 -8.13
CA TRP A 363 17.52 -13.38 -6.75
C TRP A 363 17.49 -14.89 -6.53
N ALA A 364 16.47 -15.59 -7.05
CA ALA A 364 16.36 -17.04 -6.92
C ALA A 364 17.57 -17.76 -7.55
N ALA A 365 18.09 -17.26 -8.68
CA ALA A 365 19.30 -17.79 -9.29
C ALA A 365 20.53 -17.67 -8.39
N GLU A 366 20.67 -16.55 -7.68
CA GLU A 366 21.76 -16.33 -6.73
C GLU A 366 21.59 -17.16 -5.45
N ALA A 367 20.37 -17.29 -4.94
CA ALA A 367 20.07 -17.99 -3.69
C ALA A 367 20.07 -19.52 -3.84
N TRP A 368 19.51 -20.04 -4.93
CA TRP A 368 19.19 -21.46 -5.11
C TRP A 368 19.83 -22.09 -6.35
N GLY A 369 20.60 -21.32 -7.13
CA GLY A 369 21.30 -21.81 -8.32
C GLY A 369 20.42 -21.96 -9.58
N GLY A 370 19.16 -21.52 -9.54
CA GLY A 370 18.24 -21.54 -10.68
C GLY A 370 17.23 -20.39 -10.65
N TYR A 371 16.87 -19.86 -11.83
CA TYR A 371 15.96 -18.70 -11.95
C TYR A 371 14.51 -18.99 -11.54
N TRP A 372 14.12 -20.25 -11.54
CA TRP A 372 12.76 -20.70 -11.25
C TRP A 372 12.79 -22.16 -10.80
N SER A 373 12.09 -22.43 -9.71
CA SER A 373 12.01 -23.73 -9.04
C SER A 373 10.59 -24.31 -9.03
N TRP A 374 9.59 -23.58 -9.54
CA TRP A 374 8.16 -23.93 -9.45
C TRP A 374 7.66 -24.07 -8.01
N ASP A 375 8.34 -23.43 -7.07
CA ASP A 375 7.86 -23.28 -5.69
C ASP A 375 6.45 -22.66 -5.68
N PRO A 376 5.60 -22.99 -4.68
CA PRO A 376 4.27 -22.40 -4.58
C PRO A 376 4.25 -20.87 -4.69
N LYS A 377 5.21 -20.14 -4.10
CA LYS A 377 5.20 -18.66 -4.22
C LYS A 377 5.50 -18.19 -5.64
N GLU A 378 6.47 -18.81 -6.30
CA GLU A 378 6.81 -18.50 -7.68
C GLU A 378 5.62 -18.80 -8.60
N THR A 379 5.02 -19.99 -8.45
CA THR A 379 3.86 -20.41 -9.23
C THR A 379 2.69 -19.44 -9.05
N TRP A 380 2.39 -19.03 -7.82
CA TRP A 380 1.30 -18.08 -7.57
C TRP A 380 1.63 -16.66 -8.02
N ALA A 381 2.89 -16.22 -7.96
CA ALA A 381 3.31 -14.97 -8.59
C ALA A 381 3.09 -15.01 -10.11
N LEU A 382 3.38 -16.12 -10.77
CA LEU A 382 3.09 -16.31 -12.19
C LEU A 382 1.58 -16.29 -12.49
N ILE A 383 0.75 -16.90 -11.63
CA ILE A 383 -0.72 -16.86 -11.77
C ILE A 383 -1.24 -15.42 -11.66
N VAL A 384 -0.76 -14.64 -10.68
CA VAL A 384 -1.10 -13.21 -10.55
C VAL A 384 -0.69 -12.46 -11.82
N TRP A 385 0.53 -12.67 -12.29
CA TRP A 385 1.07 -12.03 -13.49
C TRP A 385 0.19 -12.35 -14.72
N LEU A 386 -0.10 -13.64 -14.96
CA LEU A 386 -0.92 -14.09 -16.10
C LEU A 386 -2.35 -13.55 -16.02
N ASN A 387 -2.93 -13.48 -14.82
CA ASN A 387 -4.27 -12.92 -14.63
C ASN A 387 -4.35 -11.46 -15.09
N TYR A 388 -3.43 -10.61 -14.61
CA TYR A 388 -3.45 -9.18 -14.98
C TYR A 388 -2.92 -8.93 -16.39
N ALA A 389 -1.99 -9.76 -16.89
CA ALA A 389 -1.59 -9.77 -18.31
C ALA A 389 -2.79 -10.06 -19.21
N ALA A 390 -3.58 -11.09 -18.90
CA ALA A 390 -4.78 -11.44 -19.66
C ALA A 390 -5.85 -10.34 -19.57
N TRP A 391 -6.03 -9.75 -18.39
CA TRP A 391 -6.94 -8.60 -18.22
C TRP A 391 -6.55 -7.43 -19.12
N LEU A 392 -5.27 -7.02 -19.11
CA LEU A 392 -4.75 -5.94 -19.94
C LEU A 392 -4.77 -6.27 -21.44
N HIS A 393 -4.43 -7.51 -21.80
CA HIS A 393 -4.50 -7.99 -23.17
C HIS A 393 -5.93 -7.86 -23.71
N MET A 394 -6.93 -8.33 -22.95
CA MET A 394 -8.34 -8.25 -23.35
C MET A 394 -8.83 -6.81 -23.43
N ARG A 395 -8.34 -5.93 -22.54
CA ARG A 395 -8.61 -4.49 -22.58
C ARG A 395 -8.08 -3.84 -23.86
N LEU A 396 -6.86 -4.16 -24.26
CA LEU A 396 -6.19 -3.53 -25.42
C LEU A 396 -6.64 -4.12 -26.76
N MET A 397 -6.82 -5.45 -26.84
CA MET A 397 -7.13 -6.13 -28.10
C MET A 397 -8.63 -6.16 -28.42
N LYS A 398 -9.48 -6.36 -27.41
CA LYS A 398 -10.93 -6.51 -27.58
C LYS A 398 -11.73 -5.36 -26.99
N GLY A 399 -11.06 -4.35 -26.44
CA GLY A 399 -11.73 -3.22 -25.81
C GLY A 399 -12.57 -3.63 -24.60
N LEU A 400 -12.16 -4.64 -23.82
CA LEU A 400 -12.93 -5.10 -22.67
C LEU A 400 -13.19 -3.96 -21.66
N ARG A 401 -14.45 -3.62 -21.44
CA ARG A 401 -14.90 -2.55 -20.53
C ARG A 401 -16.07 -2.99 -19.68
N GLY A 402 -16.36 -2.22 -18.63
CA GLY A 402 -17.53 -2.38 -17.79
C GLY A 402 -17.58 -3.66 -16.94
N THR A 403 -18.76 -4.27 -16.83
CA THR A 403 -19.08 -5.28 -15.79
C THR A 403 -18.15 -6.49 -15.76
N VAL A 404 -17.80 -7.03 -16.93
CA VAL A 404 -16.92 -8.20 -17.01
C VAL A 404 -15.51 -7.83 -16.53
N ALA A 405 -15.02 -6.66 -16.92
CA ALA A 405 -13.72 -6.16 -16.47
C ALA A 405 -13.69 -5.93 -14.96
N ALA A 406 -14.79 -5.41 -14.39
CA ALA A 406 -14.94 -5.16 -12.96
C ALA A 406 -14.96 -6.46 -12.15
N TRP A 407 -15.77 -7.46 -12.54
CA TRP A 407 -15.76 -8.76 -11.87
C TRP A 407 -14.40 -9.45 -11.96
N TRP A 408 -13.73 -9.37 -13.11
CA TRP A 408 -12.39 -9.93 -13.25
C TRP A 408 -11.37 -9.23 -12.34
N ALA A 409 -11.42 -7.90 -12.20
CA ALA A 409 -10.57 -7.19 -11.25
C ALA A 409 -10.81 -7.62 -9.79
N LEU A 410 -12.04 -7.97 -9.41
CA LEU A 410 -12.35 -8.52 -8.08
C LEU A 410 -11.81 -9.94 -7.89
N VAL A 411 -11.94 -10.80 -8.90
CA VAL A 411 -11.31 -12.13 -8.88
C VAL A 411 -9.78 -11.99 -8.78
N GLY A 412 -9.21 -11.01 -9.48
CA GLY A 412 -7.80 -10.65 -9.41
C GLY A 412 -7.34 -10.33 -7.99
N LEU A 413 -8.16 -9.63 -7.19
CA LEU A 413 -7.86 -9.40 -5.77
C LEU A 413 -7.76 -10.72 -5.01
N GLY A 414 -8.73 -11.62 -5.18
CA GLY A 414 -8.71 -12.93 -4.53
C GLY A 414 -7.47 -13.75 -4.87
N ILE A 415 -7.08 -13.78 -6.15
CA ILE A 415 -5.85 -14.43 -6.62
C ILE A 415 -4.62 -13.78 -5.96
N THR A 416 -4.57 -12.45 -5.90
CA THR A 416 -3.45 -11.69 -5.32
C THR A 416 -3.33 -11.91 -3.82
N THR A 417 -4.44 -11.87 -3.08
CA THR A 417 -4.49 -12.14 -1.64
C THR A 417 -4.06 -13.58 -1.35
N PHE A 418 -4.49 -14.55 -2.16
CA PHE A 418 -4.04 -15.93 -1.99
C PHE A 418 -2.54 -16.07 -2.25
N ALA A 419 -2.01 -15.46 -3.32
CA ALA A 419 -0.58 -15.49 -3.61
C ALA A 419 0.27 -14.91 -2.46
N PHE A 420 -0.22 -13.84 -1.83
CA PHE A 420 0.49 -13.15 -0.76
C PHE A 420 0.35 -13.83 0.62
N LEU A 421 -0.87 -14.12 1.05
CA LEU A 421 -1.15 -14.71 2.38
C LEU A 421 -1.36 -16.21 2.30
N GLY A 422 -2.22 -16.66 1.39
CA GLY A 422 -2.65 -18.06 1.28
C GLY A 422 -1.49 -19.03 1.06
N VAL A 423 -0.52 -18.68 0.20
CA VAL A 423 0.64 -19.55 -0.05
C VAL A 423 1.45 -19.78 1.22
N ASN A 424 1.70 -18.74 2.02
CA ASN A 424 2.44 -18.88 3.28
C ASN A 424 1.68 -19.72 4.33
N MET A 425 0.36 -19.77 4.24
CA MET A 425 -0.49 -20.44 5.23
C MET A 425 -0.79 -21.90 4.88
N PHE A 426 -1.01 -22.18 3.60
CA PHE A 426 -1.57 -23.45 3.15
C PHE A 426 -0.58 -24.33 2.39
N LEU A 427 0.53 -23.77 1.92
CA LEU A 427 1.47 -24.46 1.06
C LEU A 427 2.87 -24.38 1.68
N SER A 428 3.56 -25.52 1.78
CA SER A 428 4.96 -25.57 2.17
C SER A 428 5.85 -25.27 0.96
N GLY A 429 6.95 -24.54 1.18
CA GLY A 429 7.85 -24.14 0.10
C GLY A 429 9.17 -23.53 0.60
N LEU A 430 10.13 -23.37 -0.32
CA LEU A 430 11.45 -22.77 -0.08
C LEU A 430 11.37 -21.34 0.44
N HIS A 431 10.22 -20.69 0.26
CA HIS A 431 9.94 -19.34 0.74
C HIS A 431 9.16 -19.28 2.06
N SER A 432 8.97 -20.38 2.79
CA SER A 432 8.28 -20.34 4.09
C SER A 432 9.19 -19.68 5.15
N TYR A 433 9.20 -18.34 5.18
CA TYR A 433 10.06 -17.54 6.07
C TYR A 433 9.34 -17.05 7.34
N GLY A 434 8.21 -17.64 7.67
CA GLY A 434 7.48 -17.37 8.90
C GLY A 434 6.25 -18.24 8.97
N THR A 435 6.15 -19.05 10.04
CA THR A 435 4.88 -19.66 10.43
C THR A 435 3.99 -18.54 10.98
N LEU A 436 2.83 -18.35 10.35
CA LEU A 436 1.84 -17.36 10.75
C LEU A 436 1.20 -17.66 12.11
#